data_AF-A0A535CJ25-F1
#
_entry.id   AF-A0A535CJ25-F1
#
_cell.length_a   1.000
_cell.length_b   1.000
_cell.length_c   1.000
_cell.angle_alpha   90.00
_cell.angle_beta   90.00
_cell.angle_gamma   90.00
#
_symmetry.space_group_name_H-M   'P 1'
#
loop_
_entity.id
_entity.type
_entity.pdbx_description
1 polymer ?
#
loop_
_entity_poly.entity_id
_entity_poly.type
_entity_poly.pdbx_seq_one_letter_code
_entity_poly.pdbx_strand_id
1 'polypeptide(L)' 'MVQLQASEVTEIILAPLKRLTDESIYHTEEWTREGQTRTIYFYDFGPYRIWGATARMLKAFLDLLKQG' A
#
# COMPACT_ATOMS: atom_id res chain seq x y z
N MET A 1 23.46 6.74 3.52
CA MET A 1 22.62 7.24 2.40
C MET A 1 22.08 6.03 1.66
N VAL A 2 20.79 5.98 1.31
CA VAL A 2 20.24 4.83 0.57
C VAL A 2 20.79 4.84 -0.86
N GLN A 3 21.32 3.71 -1.32
CA GLN A 3 21.83 3.54 -2.68
C GLN A 3 20.97 2.52 -3.42
N LEU A 4 20.49 2.89 -4.61
CA LEU A 4 19.65 2.03 -5.44
C LEU A 4 20.47 0.98 -6.17
N GLN A 5 19.97 -0.25 -6.20
CA GLN A 5 20.43 -1.30 -7.12
C GLN A 5 19.66 -1.14 -8.42
N ALA A 6 20.25 -0.43 -9.39
CA ALA A 6 19.54 0.00 -10.61
C ALA A 6 18.96 -1.15 -11.45
N SER A 7 19.49 -2.36 -11.33
CA SER A 7 18.97 -3.55 -12.02
C SER A 7 17.67 -4.09 -11.43
N GLU A 8 17.35 -3.73 -10.19
CA GLU A 8 16.21 -4.28 -9.43
C GLU A 8 15.22 -3.18 -9.01
N VAL A 9 15.70 -1.98 -8.71
CA VAL A 9 14.90 -0.91 -8.11
C VAL A 9 14.97 0.36 -8.97
N THR A 10 13.81 0.74 -9.51
CA THR A 10 13.66 1.91 -10.37
C THR A 10 13.66 3.23 -9.58
N GLU A 11 13.03 3.26 -8.40
CA GLU A 11 12.86 4.48 -7.63
C GLU A 11 12.63 4.24 -6.13
N ILE A 12 12.79 5.29 -5.32
CA ILE A 12 12.40 5.32 -3.90
C ILE A 12 11.23 6.27 -3.73
N ILE A 13 10.15 5.80 -3.14
CA ILE A 13 8.99 6.61 -2.80
C ILE A 13 9.05 6.97 -1.32
N LEU A 14 9.17 8.27 -1.02
CA LEU A 14 9.05 8.79 0.34
C LEU A 14 7.58 9.10 0.62
N ALA A 15 6.94 8.27 1.45
CA ALA A 15 5.52 8.38 1.77
C ALA A 15 5.31 8.81 3.23
N PRO A 16 4.94 10.08 3.51
CA PRO A 16 4.68 10.54 4.87
C PRO A 16 3.48 9.80 5.48
N LEU A 17 3.61 9.34 6.72
CA LEU A 17 2.54 8.62 7.43
C LEU A 17 1.21 9.38 7.43
N LYS A 18 1.24 10.70 7.64
CA LYS A 18 0.04 11.55 7.61
C LYS A 18 -0.76 11.43 6.31
N ARG A 19 -0.09 11.26 5.16
CA ARG A 19 -0.76 11.08 3.87
C ARG A 19 -1.27 9.65 3.70
N LEU A 20 -0.55 8.66 4.23
CA LEU A 20 -0.97 7.26 4.18
C LEU A 20 -2.16 6.96 5.07
N THR A 21 -2.39 7.76 6.13
CA THR A 21 -3.58 7.67 6.99
C THR A 21 -4.81 8.37 6.42
N ASP A 22 -4.69 9.06 5.29
CA ASP A 22 -5.83 9.68 4.61
C ASP A 22 -6.72 8.59 4.02
N GLU A 23 -7.96 8.49 4.51
CA GLU A 23 -8.88 7.44 4.07
C GLU A 23 -9.37 7.65 2.63
N SER A 24 -9.26 8.87 2.08
CA SER A 24 -9.69 9.17 0.70
C SER A 24 -8.85 8.50 -0.38
N ILE A 25 -7.61 8.11 -0.05
CA ILE A 25 -6.72 7.40 -0.98
C ILE A 25 -6.82 5.88 -0.83
N TYR A 26 -7.50 5.38 0.20
CA TYR A 26 -7.60 3.96 0.51
C TYR A 26 -8.91 3.38 0.00
N HIS A 27 -8.82 2.23 -0.66
CA HIS A 27 -10.00 1.44 -1.02
C HIS A 27 -9.66 -0.05 -1.12
N THR A 28 -10.69 -0.87 -1.23
CA THR A 28 -10.58 -2.31 -1.42
C THR A 28 -11.44 -2.79 -2.57
N GLU A 29 -11.01 -3.87 -3.21
CA GLU A 29 -11.80 -4.59 -4.19
C GLU A 29 -11.85 -6.08 -3.84
N GLU A 30 -12.93 -6.76 -4.21
CA GLU A 30 -13.05 -8.21 -4.07
C GLU A 30 -12.74 -8.89 -5.39
N TRP A 31 -11.67 -9.69 -5.44
CA TRP A 31 -11.28 -10.41 -6.65
C TRP A 31 -11.45 -11.92 -6.45
N THR A 32 -12.18 -12.55 -7.38
CA THR A 32 -12.35 -14.00 -7.41
C THR A 32 -11.40 -14.63 -8.42
N ARG A 33 -10.50 -15.49 -7.94
CA ARG A 33 -9.58 -16.27 -8.79
C ARG A 33 -9.51 -17.70 -8.30
N GLU A 34 -9.66 -18.66 -9.22
CA GLU A 34 -9.66 -20.10 -8.91
C GLU A 34 -10.66 -20.48 -7.79
N GLY A 35 -11.86 -19.88 -7.84
CA GLY A 35 -12.91 -20.10 -6.84
C GLY A 35 -12.66 -19.44 -5.48
N GLN A 36 -11.53 -18.77 -5.28
CA GLN A 36 -11.22 -18.06 -4.04
C GLN A 36 -11.43 -16.56 -4.22
N THR A 37 -12.27 -15.99 -3.36
CA THR A 37 -12.47 -14.54 -3.26
C THR A 37 -11.46 -13.97 -2.28
N ARG A 38 -10.75 -12.92 -2.69
CA ARG A 38 -9.77 -12.22 -1.84
C ARG A 38 -10.01 -10.72 -1.91
N THR A 39 -10.03 -10.08 -0.73
CA THR A 39 -9.96 -8.63 -0.61
C THR A 39 -8.58 -8.14 -1.01
N ILE A 40 -8.51 -7.29 -2.02
CA ILE A 40 -7.30 -6.61 -2.48
C ILE A 40 -7.34 -5.18 -1.98
N TYR A 41 -6.23 -4.74 -1.40
CA TYR A 41 -6.08 -3.44 -0.77
C TYR A 41 -5.35 -2.49 -1.71
N PHE A 42 -5.78 -1.24 -1.77
CA PHE A 42 -5.21 -0.21 -2.63
C PHE A 42 -5.02 1.10 -1.87
N TYR A 43 -3.91 1.78 -2.16
CA TYR A 43 -3.65 3.16 -1.81
C TYR A 43 -3.23 3.93 -3.06
N ASP A 44 -4.04 4.90 -3.47
CA ASP A 44 -3.77 5.79 -4.60
C ASP A 44 -2.95 7.01 -4.12
N PHE A 45 -1.63 6.81 -4.02
CA PHE A 45 -0.69 7.78 -3.49
C PHE A 45 -0.11 8.67 -4.60
N GLY A 46 -0.84 9.73 -4.96
CA GLY A 46 -0.42 10.63 -6.04
C GLY A 46 -0.35 9.87 -7.37
N PRO A 47 0.79 9.83 -8.08
CA PRO A 47 0.91 9.06 -9.31
C PRO A 47 1.11 7.55 -9.08
N TYR A 48 1.31 7.13 -7.82
CA TYR A 48 1.65 5.75 -7.47
C TYR A 48 0.43 5.00 -6.93
N ARG A 49 0.33 3.72 -7.30
CA ARG A 49 -0.63 2.79 -6.72
C ARG A 49 0.11 1.74 -5.90
N ILE A 50 -0.07 1.79 -4.58
CA ILE A 50 0.45 0.76 -3.67
C ILE A 50 -0.68 -0.26 -3.48
N TRP A 51 -0.43 -1.53 -3.80
CA TRP A 51 -1.49 -2.54 -3.79
C TRP A 51 -1.01 -3.94 -3.37
N GLY A 52 -1.96 -4.87 -3.27
CA GLY A 52 -1.68 -6.29 -3.02
C GLY A 52 -1.07 -6.53 -1.64
N ALA A 53 0.00 -7.34 -1.58
CA ALA A 53 0.63 -7.73 -0.32
C ALA A 53 1.14 -6.52 0.48
N THR A 54 1.77 -5.55 -0.20
CA THR A 54 2.30 -4.34 0.42
C THR A 54 1.20 -3.48 1.01
N ALA A 55 0.11 -3.24 0.27
CA ALA A 55 -1.02 -2.45 0.78
C ALA A 55 -1.72 -3.14 1.95
N ARG A 56 -1.82 -4.47 1.96
CA ARG A 56 -2.37 -5.21 3.10
C ARG A 56 -1.50 -5.05 4.35
N MET A 57 -0.19 -5.17 4.21
CA MET A 57 0.75 -4.95 5.32
C MET A 57 0.68 -3.51 5.83
N LEU A 58 0.59 -2.53 4.90
CA LEU A 58 0.44 -1.14 5.24
C LEU A 58 -0.85 -0.87 6.02
N LYS A 59 -2.00 -1.42 5.58
CA LYS A 59 -3.27 -1.29 6.28
C LYS A 59 -3.18 -1.81 7.72
N ALA A 60 -2.62 -3.01 7.90
CA ALA A 60 -2.44 -3.60 9.23
C ALA A 60 -1.57 -2.71 10.14
N PHE A 61 -0.47 -2.17 9.59
CA PHE A 61 0.39 -1.25 10.34
C PHE A 61 -0.32 0.05 10.73
N LEU A 62 -1.03 0.69 9.80
CA LEU A 62 -1.74 1.94 10.05
C LEU A 62 -2.92 1.76 11.03
N ASP A 63 -3.58 0.61 11.00
CA ASP A 63 -4.65 0.30 11.95
C ASP A 63 -4.14 0.18 13.38
N LEU A 64 -2.93 -0.36 13.58
CA LEU A 64 -2.29 -0.39 14.89
C LEU A 64 -1.96 1.02 15.39
N LEU A 65 -1.53 1.92 14.51
CA LEU A 65 -1.25 3.31 14.88
C LEU A 65 -2.50 4.10 15.29
N LYS A 66 -3.68 3.75 14.76
CA LYS A 66 -4.95 4.40 15.14
C LYS A 66 -5.47 3.95 16.53
N GLN A 67 -4.95 2.84 17.06
CA GLN A 67 -5.40 2.26 18.33
C GLN A 67 -4.61 2.76 19.55
N GLY A 68 -3.48 3.44 19.34
CA GLY A 68 -2.68 4.08 20.40
C GLY A 68 -2.89 5.59 20.43
#